data_AF-A0ABD7DC01-F1
#
_entry.id   AF-A0ABD7DC01-F1
#
_cell.length_a   1.000
_cell.length_b   1.000
_cell.length_c   1.000
_cell.angle_alpha   90.00
_cell.angle_beta   90.00
_cell.angle_gamma   90.00
#
_symmetry.space_group_name_H-M   'P 1'
#
loop_
_entity.id
_entity.type
_entity.pdbx_description
1 polymer ?
#
loop_
_entity_poly.entity_id
_entity_poly.type
_entity_poly.pdbx_seq_one_letter_code
_entity_poly.pdbx_strand_id
1 'polypeptide(L)' 'MGDEPKMRTQEVLQRLAELNRAEYVEWTFADLKQYLEPLGAGPYKTGGVMHVSAERLIAAVLHRSDDASE' A
#
# COMPACT_ATOMS: atom_id res chain seq x y z
N MET A 1 4.01 -18.85 -14.32
CA MET A 1 2.73 -18.10 -14.43
C MET A 1 2.80 -17.02 -13.36
N GLY A 2 3.40 -15.89 -13.72
CA GLY A 2 3.74 -14.82 -12.78
C GLY A 2 2.70 -13.72 -12.84
N ASP A 3 1.51 -13.96 -12.28
CA ASP A 3 0.69 -12.82 -11.87
C ASP A 3 1.35 -12.27 -10.61
N GLU A 4 2.17 -11.24 -10.80
CA GLU A 4 2.62 -10.40 -9.70
C GLU A 4 1.36 -10.02 -8.91
N PRO A 5 1.25 -10.37 -7.62
CA PRO A 5 0.01 -10.21 -6.87
C PRO A 5 -0.28 -8.72 -6.79
N LYS A 6 -1.24 -8.26 -7.59
CA LYS A 6 -1.66 -6.86 -7.66
C LYS A 6 -2.92 -6.67 -6.82
N MET A 7 -2.83 -5.76 -5.85
CA MET A 7 -3.97 -5.38 -5.03
C MET A 7 -4.54 -4.06 -5.51
N ARG A 8 -5.86 -3.92 -5.47
CA ARG A 8 -6.49 -2.63 -5.71
C ARG A 8 -6.15 -1.69 -4.56
N THR A 9 -5.82 -0.44 -4.88
CA THR A 9 -5.57 0.60 -3.87
C THR A 9 -6.69 0.70 -2.83
N GLN A 10 -7.95 0.48 -3.23
CA GLN A 10 -9.09 0.45 -2.32
C GLN A 10 -9.05 -0.73 -1.33
N GLU A 11 -8.66 -1.92 -1.79
CA GLU A 11 -8.47 -3.07 -0.87
C GLU A 11 -7.30 -2.84 0.06
N VAL A 12 -6.24 -2.17 -0.41
CA VAL A 12 -5.09 -1.83 0.42
C VAL A 12 -5.47 -0.89 1.55
N LEU A 13 -6.19 0.19 1.27
CA LEU A 13 -6.69 1.10 2.32
C LEU A 13 -7.57 0.35 3.33
N GLN A 14 -8.43 -0.56 2.86
CA GLN A 14 -9.26 -1.38 3.74
C GLN A 14 -8.41 -2.25 4.66
N ARG A 15 -7.45 -3.01 4.11
CA ARG A 15 -6.57 -3.87 4.90
C ARG A 15 -5.67 -3.10 5.86
N LEU A 16 -5.18 -1.93 5.45
CA LEU A 16 -4.41 -1.04 6.32
C LEU A 16 -5.29 -0.55 7.49
N ALA A 17 -6.53 -0.13 7.21
CA ALA A 17 -7.48 0.25 8.25
C ALA A 17 -7.90 -0.92 9.15
N GLU A 18 -7.93 -2.16 8.65
CA GLU A 18 -8.13 -3.36 9.47
C GLU A 18 -6.92 -3.65 10.37
N LEU A 19 -5.70 -3.41 9.87
CA LEU A 19 -4.47 -3.62 10.63
C LEU A 19 -4.30 -2.58 11.74
N ASN A 20 -4.48 -1.29 11.42
CA ASN A 20 -4.45 -0.20 12.39
C ASN A 20 -5.40 0.91 11.97
N ARG A 21 -6.64 0.80 12.43
CA ARG A 21 -7.69 1.77 12.09
C ARG A 21 -7.34 3.18 12.52
N ALA A 22 -6.73 3.38 13.68
CA ALA A 22 -6.45 4.71 14.20
C ALA A 22 -5.49 5.50 13.30
N GLU A 23 -4.54 4.80 12.67
CA GLU A 23 -3.53 5.41 11.80
C GLU A 23 -3.98 5.50 10.33
N TYR A 24 -4.65 4.46 9.84
CA TYR A 24 -4.94 4.32 8.40
C TYR A 24 -6.39 4.65 8.01
N VAL A 25 -7.30 4.93 8.96
CA VAL A 25 -8.68 5.33 8.62
C VAL A 25 -8.75 6.69 7.93
N GLU A 26 -7.80 7.58 8.24
CA GLU A 26 -7.73 8.91 7.64
C GLU A 26 -6.95 8.92 6.32
N TRP A 27 -6.30 7.81 5.96
CA TRP A 27 -5.51 7.72 4.74
C TRP A 27 -6.40 7.76 3.50
N THR A 28 -6.04 8.66 2.59
CA THR A 28 -6.64 8.72 1.27
C THR A 28 -5.78 8.00 0.24
N PHE A 29 -6.31 7.87 -0.99
CA PHE A 29 -5.52 7.38 -2.12
C PHE A 29 -4.26 8.24 -2.39
N ALA A 30 -4.31 9.54 -2.05
CA ALA A 30 -3.17 10.43 -2.20
C ALA A 30 -2.10 10.15 -1.14
N ASP A 31 -2.48 9.91 0.12
CA ASP A 31 -1.56 9.52 1.20
C ASP A 31 -0.89 8.19 0.89
N LEU A 32 -1.68 7.20 0.45
CA LEU A 32 -1.14 5.91 0.01
C LEU A 32 -0.14 6.08 -1.14
N LYS A 33 -0.45 6.95 -2.11
CA LYS A 33 0.47 7.23 -3.21
C LYS A 33 1.76 7.88 -2.71
N GLN A 34 1.67 8.93 -1.89
CA GLN A 34 2.81 9.64 -1.32
C GLN A 34 3.72 8.72 -0.51
N TYR A 35 3.11 7.77 0.23
CA TYR A 35 3.84 6.80 1.01
C TYR A 35 4.55 5.75 0.15
N LEU A 36 3.90 5.28 -0.92
CA LEU A 36 4.42 4.21 -1.77
C LEU A 36 5.35 4.69 -2.89
N GLU A 37 5.21 5.94 -3.35
CA GLU A 37 6.09 6.55 -4.36
C GLU A 37 7.59 6.46 -4.03
N PRO A 38 8.07 6.87 -2.84
CA PRO A 38 9.50 6.79 -2.51
C PRO A 38 10.01 5.35 -2.40
N LEU A 39 9.12 4.39 -2.15
CA LEU A 39 9.44 2.97 -2.01
C LEU A 39 9.39 2.22 -3.36
N GLY A 40 9.13 2.93 -4.47
CA GLY A 40 8.92 2.32 -5.79
C GLY A 40 7.68 1.43 -5.86
N ALA A 41 6.80 1.53 -4.87
CA ALA A 41 5.58 0.76 -4.70
C ALA A 41 4.33 1.52 -5.18
N GLY A 42 4.53 2.67 -5.83
CA GLY A 42 3.49 3.61 -6.19
C GLY A 42 2.33 2.97 -6.99
N PRO A 43 1.09 3.45 -6.79
CA PRO A 43 -0.07 2.93 -7.46
C PRO A 43 -0.02 3.18 -8.97
N TYR A 44 -0.31 2.14 -9.76
CA TYR A 44 -0.30 2.15 -11.21
C TYR A 44 -1.66 1.77 -11.78
N LYS A 45 -2.01 2.35 -12.93
CA LYS A 45 -3.29 2.10 -13.60
C LYS A 45 -3.21 0.80 -14.40
N THR A 46 -4.16 -0.10 -14.16
CA THR A 46 -4.33 -1.35 -14.93
C THR A 46 -5.82 -1.51 -15.26
N GLY A 47 -6.15 -1.62 -16.55
CA GLY A 47 -7.53 -1.85 -16.99
C GLY A 47 -8.54 -0.80 -16.51
N GLY A 48 -8.10 0.45 -16.27
CA GLY A 48 -8.95 1.52 -15.75
C GLY A 48 -8.96 1.66 -14.23
N VAL A 49 -8.37 0.72 -13.48
CA VAL A 49 -8.36 0.68 -12.01
C VAL A 49 -6.95 0.84 -11.46
N MET A 50 -6.80 1.58 -10.36
CA MET A 50 -5.52 1.77 -9.67
C MET A 50 -5.16 0.56 -8.81
N HIS A 51 -4.03 -0.05 -9.13
CA HIS A 51 -3.47 -1.21 -8.43
C HIS A 51 -2.10 -0.86 -7.84
N VAL A 52 -1.68 -1.61 -6.83
CA VAL A 52 -0.33 -1.62 -6.27
C VAL A 52 0.17 -3.06 -6.23
N SER A 53 1.49 -3.25 -6.29
CA SER A 53 2.08 -4.59 -6.15
C SER A 53 2.07 -4.98 -4.67
N ALA A 54 1.42 -6.10 -4.33
CA ALA A 54 1.27 -6.58 -2.96
C ALA A 54 2.63 -6.89 -2.32
N GLU A 55 3.58 -7.43 -3.09
CA GLU A 55 4.95 -7.66 -2.61
C GLU A 55 5.63 -6.36 -2.17
N ARG A 56 5.48 -5.29 -2.95
CA ARG A 56 6.04 -3.98 -2.62
C ARG A 56 5.31 -3.32 -1.45
N LEU A 57 4.00 -3.50 -1.36
CA LEU A 57 3.22 -3.04 -0.19
C LEU A 57 3.69 -3.73 1.09
N ILE A 58 3.86 -5.06 1.06
CA ILE A 58 4.34 -5.83 2.21
C ILE A 58 5.75 -5.35 2.60
N ALA A 59 6.64 -5.19 1.62
CA ALA A 59 7.97 -4.63 1.86
C ALA A 59 7.90 -3.22 2.48
N ALA A 60 7.00 -2.36 2.00
CA ALA A 60 6.78 -1.01 2.52
C ALA A 60 6.25 -0.99 3.96
N VAL A 61 5.33 -1.89 4.30
CA VAL A 61 4.80 -2.00 5.67
C VAL A 61 5.86 -2.57 6.61
N LEU A 62 6.59 -3.60 6.18
CA LEU A 62 7.68 -4.18 6.96
C LEU A 62 8.79 -3.16 7.23
N HIS A 63 9.17 -2.36 6.23
CA HIS A 63 10.21 -1.35 6.39
C HIS A 63 9.81 -0.26 7.40
N ARG A 64 8.53 0.15 7.45
CA ARG A 64 8.02 1.07 8.47
C ARG A 64 7.99 0.46 9.87
N SER A 65 7.61 -0.82 10.00
CA SER A 65 7.62 -1.48 11.31
C SER A 65 9.02 -1.59 11.91
N ASP A 66 10.05 -1.71 11.07
CA ASP A 66 11.45 -1.70 11.48
C ASP A 66 11.87 -0.30 11.99
N ASP A 67 11.47 0.76 11.28
CA ASP A 67 11.73 2.17 11.65
C ASP A 67 11.01 2.61 12.93
N ALA A 68 9.86 2.00 13.27
CA ALA A 68 9.12 2.27 14.51
C ALA A 68 9.73 1.63 15.78
N SER A 69 10.94 1.10 15.69
CA SER A 69 11.64 0.39 16.77
C SER A 69 12.72 1.27 17.43
N GLU A 70 12.38 2.45 17.98
CA GLU A 70 13.24 3.18 18.94
C GLU A 70 12.47 3.84 20.08
#